data_AF-A0A2T4USS7-F1
#
_entry.id   AF-A0A2T4USS7-F1
#
_cell.length_a   1.000
_cell.length_b   1.000
_cell.length_c   1.000
_cell.angle_alpha   90.00
_cell.angle_beta   90.00
_cell.angle_gamma   90.00
#
_symmetry.space_group_name_H-M   'P 1'
#
loop_
_entity.id
_entity.type
_entity.pdbx_description
1 polymer ?
#
loop_
_entity_poly.entity_id
_entity_poly.type
_entity_poly.pdbx_seq_one_letter_code
_entity_poly.pdbx_strand_id
1 'polypeptide(L)'
;MVLGLTALPVLPLLSACTPGTDDGDRQSDSPERPRTTTAAPAGPVVLAADALATSAALFRQAPLVVVVEEAPASVLLAAQLAITWGVPLLVQPIAPSTGATPPGTPEAQSAQSPLVSELARLGAARVVVVGAVEELAGIETVQAGATPETIAEATGVTVSALTAAELATFAPGSAPEPPFGAVPDRAEPLAGILALAQPVDADVAALATARAAGVPVALVDTADLLASGAAVTAVADSAPTATLLLGAQLAAQTAPEWSLRAAATGWQLPGGGQRLFGGHLFVAIYGTPGAPVLGVLGEQGLEATIERAATVAEPYRELTPLQVVPSLEIITTVAAGSAGGDGDYSNELPAEGIRPYIDAAAAAGMYVVLDLQPGRSDFLTQARAYEELLRLPNVGLALDPEWRLAPDEVPLAQIGRVSAAEVDSVSSWLADLVRDAGLPPKMFVLHQFRSSMLQDRSSIRRDRPELEFLVHVDGQGAQPDKQATWNALHRDAPEDLAWGWKNFYDEDLPMLTPAETMAEVSPLPDLVTYQ
;
A
#
# COMPACT_ATOMS: atom_id res chain seq x y z
N MET A 1 -54.52 -41.24 -8.85
CA MET A 1 -54.63 -40.94 -10.29
C MET A 1 -53.20 -40.84 -10.80
N VAL A 2 -52.79 -41.83 -11.59
CA VAL A 2 -51.41 -42.12 -12.02
C VAL A 2 -51.16 -41.45 -13.38
N LEU A 3 -50.00 -40.82 -13.55
CA LEU A 3 -49.26 -40.57 -14.81
C LEU A 3 -47.93 -39.90 -14.39
N GLY A 4 -46.73 -40.41 -14.59
CA GLY A 4 -46.22 -41.40 -15.54
C GLY A 4 -45.49 -40.68 -16.67
N LEU A 5 -44.22 -40.31 -16.48
CA LEU A 5 -43.35 -39.83 -17.56
C LEU A 5 -42.02 -40.57 -17.52
N THR A 6 -41.77 -41.21 -18.66
CA THR A 6 -40.79 -42.23 -18.99
C THR A 6 -39.47 -41.63 -19.49
N ALA A 7 -38.37 -42.21 -19.04
CA ALA A 7 -37.02 -41.99 -19.55
C ALA A 7 -36.84 -42.62 -20.96
N LEU A 8 -36.12 -41.94 -21.85
CA LEU A 8 -35.63 -42.49 -23.12
C LEU A 8 -34.11 -42.77 -23.03
N PRO A 9 -33.61 -43.92 -23.54
CA PRO A 9 -32.19 -44.20 -23.64
C PRO A 9 -31.63 -43.75 -25.00
N VAL A 10 -30.41 -43.23 -25.02
CA VAL A 10 -29.63 -42.97 -26.23
C VAL A 10 -28.54 -44.03 -26.34
N LEU A 11 -28.57 -44.82 -27.42
CA LEU A 11 -27.52 -45.75 -27.82
C LEU A 11 -26.73 -45.17 -29.02
N PRO A 12 -25.41 -45.41 -29.13
CA PRO A 12 -24.57 -44.86 -30.18
C PRO A 12 -24.62 -45.73 -31.45
N LEU A 13 -24.69 -45.10 -32.61
CA LEU A 13 -24.51 -45.75 -33.90
C LEU A 13 -23.11 -45.44 -34.44
N LEU A 14 -22.27 -46.47 -34.45
CA LEU A 14 -21.07 -46.59 -35.27
C LEU A 14 -21.48 -46.66 -36.74
N SER A 15 -20.86 -45.84 -37.60
CA SER A 15 -20.95 -46.02 -39.06
C SER A 15 -19.55 -46.10 -39.66
N ALA A 16 -19.38 -47.14 -40.48
CA ALA A 16 -18.13 -47.60 -41.06
C ALA A 16 -17.75 -46.85 -42.35
N CYS A 17 -16.45 -46.90 -42.66
CA CYS A 17 -15.82 -46.34 -43.84
C CYS A 17 -16.21 -47.06 -45.15
N THR A 18 -16.35 -46.28 -46.23
CA THR A 18 -16.11 -46.73 -47.62
C THR A 18 -15.36 -45.63 -48.39
N PRO A 19 -14.39 -45.98 -49.26
CA PRO A 19 -13.46 -45.02 -49.86
C PRO A 19 -14.04 -44.41 -51.14
N GLY A 20 -13.90 -43.09 -51.27
CA GLY A 20 -14.26 -42.32 -52.45
C GLY A 20 -13.14 -41.35 -52.81
N THR A 21 -12.53 -41.61 -53.95
CA THR A 21 -11.50 -40.88 -54.70
C THR A 21 -11.52 -39.35 -54.62
N ASP A 22 -10.37 -38.81 -54.22
CA ASP A 22 -9.57 -37.76 -54.88
C ASP A 22 -10.35 -36.68 -55.66
N ASP A 23 -10.61 -35.57 -54.98
CA ASP A 23 -10.55 -34.24 -55.60
C ASP A 23 -9.73 -33.34 -54.67
N GLY A 24 -8.57 -32.92 -55.16
CA GLY A 24 -7.59 -32.17 -54.41
C GLY A 24 -8.06 -30.76 -54.10
N ASP A 25 -8.64 -30.58 -52.92
CA ASP A 25 -8.66 -29.28 -52.27
C ASP A 25 -7.29 -29.05 -51.63
N ARG A 26 -6.43 -28.35 -52.39
CA ARG A 26 -5.33 -27.59 -51.81
C ARG A 26 -5.95 -26.58 -50.85
N GLN A 27 -6.10 -26.96 -49.58
CA GLN A 27 -6.08 -25.99 -48.49
C GLN A 27 -4.80 -25.19 -48.68
N SER A 28 -4.97 -23.96 -49.15
CA SER A 28 -3.94 -22.95 -49.05
C SER A 28 -3.63 -22.82 -47.56
N ASP A 29 -2.52 -23.41 -47.11
CA ASP A 29 -1.80 -22.97 -45.93
C ASP A 29 -1.46 -21.49 -46.17
N SER A 30 -2.39 -20.61 -45.80
CA SER A 30 -2.04 -19.23 -45.54
C SER A 30 -1.01 -19.31 -44.42
N PRO A 31 0.23 -18.82 -44.61
CA PRO A 31 1.23 -18.86 -43.56
C PRO A 31 0.62 -18.23 -42.31
N GLU A 32 0.59 -19.00 -41.22
CA GLU A 32 -0.02 -18.56 -39.96
C GLU A 32 0.62 -17.23 -39.57
N ARG A 33 -0.19 -16.17 -39.45
CA ARG A 33 0.34 -14.84 -39.13
C ARG A 33 1.13 -14.94 -37.81
N PRO A 34 2.30 -14.29 -37.70
CA PRO A 34 3.00 -14.22 -36.42
C PRO A 34 2.03 -13.70 -35.35
N ARG A 35 2.03 -14.30 -34.15
CA ARG A 35 1.14 -13.89 -33.06
C ARG A 35 1.93 -13.46 -31.85
N THR A 36 1.44 -12.41 -31.20
CA THR A 36 1.89 -12.03 -29.86
C THR A 36 1.21 -12.94 -28.84
N THR A 37 1.97 -13.48 -27.89
CA THR A 37 1.42 -14.32 -26.81
C THR A 37 1.83 -13.78 -25.44
N THR A 38 0.85 -13.73 -24.54
CA THR A 38 1.03 -13.29 -23.16
C THR A 38 1.03 -14.49 -22.20
N ALA A 39 1.51 -14.27 -21.00
CA ALA A 39 1.42 -15.22 -19.90
C ALA A 39 1.01 -14.48 -18.63
N ALA A 40 0.10 -15.07 -17.85
CA ALA A 40 -0.15 -14.59 -16.50
C ALA A 40 1.12 -14.76 -15.65
N PRO A 41 1.43 -13.81 -14.76
CA PRO A 41 2.62 -13.88 -13.93
C PRO A 41 2.55 -15.01 -12.89
N ALA A 42 3.72 -15.44 -12.43
CA ALA A 42 3.85 -16.46 -11.40
C ALA A 42 3.76 -15.83 -10.01
N GLY A 43 2.57 -15.82 -9.42
CA GLY A 43 2.34 -15.39 -8.04
C GLY A 43 1.39 -14.19 -7.91
N PRO A 44 0.99 -13.86 -6.67
CA PRO A 44 0.00 -12.82 -6.40
C PRO A 44 0.55 -11.39 -6.55
N VAL A 45 1.89 -11.22 -6.55
CA VAL A 45 2.54 -9.92 -6.62
C VAL A 45 3.70 -9.96 -7.60
N VAL A 46 3.80 -8.95 -8.46
CA VAL A 46 4.88 -8.79 -9.43
C VAL A 46 5.48 -7.39 -9.26
N LEU A 47 6.78 -7.34 -9.04
CA LEU A 47 7.53 -6.08 -8.97
C LEU A 47 8.18 -5.85 -10.34
N ALA A 48 7.74 -4.81 -11.05
CA ALA A 48 8.23 -4.48 -12.39
C ALA A 48 8.77 -3.05 -12.41
N ALA A 49 10.06 -2.91 -12.10
CA ALA A 49 10.70 -1.59 -11.93
C ALA A 49 10.75 -0.76 -13.21
N ASP A 50 10.64 -1.40 -14.38
CA ASP A 50 10.71 -0.76 -15.69
C ASP A 50 9.93 -1.56 -16.75
N ALA A 51 9.99 -1.09 -17.99
CA ALA A 51 9.32 -1.72 -19.12
C ALA A 51 9.90 -3.09 -19.52
N LEU A 52 11.20 -3.33 -19.29
CA LEU A 52 11.83 -4.63 -19.55
C LEU A 52 11.29 -5.69 -18.58
N ALA A 53 11.23 -5.36 -17.28
CA ALA A 53 10.66 -6.23 -16.26
C ALA A 53 9.17 -6.49 -16.50
N THR A 54 8.43 -5.47 -16.95
CA THR A 54 7.01 -5.61 -17.31
C THR A 54 6.82 -6.54 -18.51
N SER A 55 7.65 -6.37 -19.55
CA SER A 55 7.65 -7.24 -20.74
C SER A 55 7.98 -8.69 -20.38
N ALA A 56 9.02 -8.89 -19.56
CA ALA A 56 9.41 -10.21 -19.06
C ALA A 56 8.29 -10.91 -18.27
N ALA A 57 7.52 -10.13 -17.50
CA ALA A 57 6.42 -10.66 -16.70
C ALA A 57 5.18 -11.04 -17.53
N LEU A 58 4.88 -10.30 -18.61
CA LEU A 58 3.59 -10.40 -19.30
C LEU A 58 3.65 -11.04 -20.68
N PHE A 59 4.77 -10.96 -21.40
CA PHE A 59 4.88 -11.43 -22.78
C PHE A 59 5.76 -12.68 -22.86
N ARG A 60 5.23 -13.73 -23.47
CA ARG A 60 5.99 -14.95 -23.79
C ARG A 60 6.68 -14.83 -25.15
N GLN A 61 5.99 -14.24 -26.13
CA GLN A 61 6.51 -14.03 -27.48
C GLN A 61 5.89 -12.75 -28.05
N ALA A 62 6.72 -11.92 -28.70
CA ALA A 62 6.29 -10.73 -29.40
C ALA A 62 7.14 -10.57 -30.68
N PRO A 63 6.65 -11.04 -31.85
CA PRO A 63 7.38 -10.94 -33.11
C PRO A 63 7.65 -9.49 -33.57
N LEU A 64 6.86 -8.55 -33.05
CA LEU A 64 7.00 -7.11 -33.22
C LEU A 64 7.14 -6.45 -31.84
N VAL A 65 8.09 -5.52 -31.72
CA VAL A 65 8.29 -4.72 -30.49
C VAL A 65 8.46 -3.23 -30.88
N VAL A 66 7.94 -2.32 -30.08
CA VAL A 66 8.23 -0.88 -30.23
C VAL A 66 9.41 -0.55 -29.31
N VAL A 67 10.45 0.08 -29.86
CA VAL A 67 11.61 0.56 -29.10
C VAL A 67 11.70 2.07 -29.25
N VAL A 68 11.87 2.79 -28.14
CA VAL A 68 11.90 4.25 -28.12
C VAL A 68 13.14 4.76 -27.39
N GLU A 69 13.64 5.92 -27.81
CA GLU A 69 14.65 6.66 -27.05
C GLU A 69 14.10 7.08 -25.67
N GLU A 70 14.98 7.23 -24.68
CA GLU A 70 14.61 7.71 -23.35
C GLU A 70 14.35 9.23 -23.32
N ALA A 71 13.27 9.65 -23.97
CA ALA A 71 12.77 11.02 -23.97
C ALA A 71 11.26 11.03 -23.69
N PRO A 72 10.76 11.75 -22.65
CA PRO A 72 9.36 11.67 -22.22
C PRO A 72 8.33 11.86 -23.33
N ALA A 73 8.53 12.88 -24.19
CA ALA A 73 7.62 13.14 -25.31
C ALA A 73 7.59 11.99 -26.33
N SER A 74 8.75 11.41 -26.64
CA SER A 74 8.88 10.27 -27.56
C SER A 74 8.20 9.03 -26.97
N VAL A 75 8.38 8.78 -25.67
CA VAL A 75 7.78 7.65 -24.94
C VAL A 75 6.25 7.71 -24.96
N LEU A 76 5.64 8.89 -24.78
CA LEU A 76 4.17 9.03 -24.82
C LEU A 76 3.58 8.68 -26.21
N LEU A 77 4.25 9.10 -27.28
CA LEU A 77 3.83 8.78 -28.65
C LEU A 77 3.99 7.27 -28.94
N ALA A 78 5.13 6.70 -28.56
CA ALA A 78 5.41 5.28 -28.72
C ALA A 78 4.48 4.40 -27.85
N ALA A 79 4.05 4.88 -26.69
CA ALA A 79 3.11 4.20 -25.81
C ALA A 79 1.75 4.01 -26.48
N GLN A 80 1.20 5.06 -27.09
CA GLN A 80 -0.06 4.94 -27.82
C GLN A 80 0.04 3.93 -28.97
N LEU A 81 1.17 3.93 -29.69
CA LEU A 81 1.43 2.97 -30.76
C LEU A 81 1.48 1.52 -30.25
N ALA A 82 2.25 1.28 -29.18
CA ALA A 82 2.40 -0.03 -28.56
C ALA A 82 1.06 -0.59 -28.05
N ILE A 83 0.25 0.23 -27.37
CA ILE A 83 -1.09 -0.16 -26.91
C ILE A 83 -2.02 -0.45 -28.09
N THR A 84 -1.94 0.35 -29.15
CA THR A 84 -2.76 0.15 -30.37
C THR A 84 -2.49 -1.21 -31.00
N TRP A 85 -1.24 -1.64 -31.11
CA TRP A 85 -0.90 -2.95 -31.67
C TRP A 85 -0.93 -4.10 -30.65
N GLY A 86 -0.92 -3.79 -29.36
CA GLY A 86 -0.81 -4.79 -28.30
C GLY A 86 0.53 -5.52 -28.32
N VAL A 87 1.61 -4.75 -28.45
CA VAL A 87 3.00 -5.20 -28.44
C VAL A 87 3.79 -4.48 -27.33
N PRO A 88 4.90 -5.05 -26.82
CA PRO A 88 5.70 -4.40 -25.79
C PRO A 88 6.28 -3.06 -26.25
N LEU A 89 6.38 -2.11 -25.32
CA LEU A 89 7.16 -0.87 -25.50
C LEU A 89 8.43 -0.97 -24.64
N LEU A 90 9.59 -0.97 -25.27
CA LEU A 90 10.88 -0.98 -24.59
C LEU A 90 11.60 0.36 -24.78
N VAL A 91 12.32 0.80 -23.75
CA VAL A 91 13.06 2.06 -23.78
C VAL A 91 14.56 1.76 -23.90
N GLN A 92 15.24 2.45 -24.82
CA GLN A 92 16.68 2.47 -24.87
C GLN A 92 17.20 3.77 -24.23
N PRO A 93 18.05 3.67 -23.20
CA PRO A 93 18.73 4.83 -22.65
C PRO A 93 19.51 5.56 -23.73
N ILE A 94 19.41 6.89 -23.75
CA ILE A 94 20.22 7.71 -24.66
C ILE A 94 21.67 7.58 -24.18
N ALA A 95 22.55 7.02 -25.02
CA ALA A 95 23.97 6.99 -24.71
C ALA A 95 24.46 8.44 -24.50
N PRO A 96 25.18 8.74 -23.40
CA PRO A 96 25.75 10.07 -23.23
C PRO A 96 26.64 10.35 -24.45
N SER A 97 26.44 11.50 -25.09
CA SER A 97 27.27 11.91 -26.22
C SER A 97 28.73 11.94 -25.75
N THR A 98 29.51 10.95 -26.18
CA THR A 98 30.91 10.85 -25.77
C THR A 98 31.70 11.99 -26.42
N GLY A 99 31.83 13.10 -25.70
CA GLY A 99 33.04 13.89 -25.74
C GLY A 99 34.19 13.09 -25.13
N ALA A 100 35.08 12.59 -25.99
CA ALA A 100 36.42 12.07 -25.68
C ALA A 100 36.53 10.94 -24.62
N THR A 101 36.58 9.69 -25.10
CA THR A 101 37.12 8.55 -24.33
C THR A 101 38.66 8.64 -24.26
N PRO A 102 39.31 8.53 -23.08
CA PRO A 102 40.75 8.34 -23.01
C PRO A 102 41.13 6.95 -23.54
N PRO A 103 42.25 6.80 -24.28
CA PRO A 103 42.65 5.50 -24.78
C PRO A 103 43.28 4.67 -23.65
N GLY A 104 42.67 3.53 -23.33
CA GLY A 104 43.35 2.46 -22.60
C GLY A 104 42.59 1.84 -21.45
N THR A 105 41.70 0.89 -21.75
CA THR A 105 41.49 -0.30 -20.91
C THR A 105 40.95 -1.42 -21.80
N PRO A 106 41.71 -2.49 -22.06
CA PRO A 106 41.17 -3.70 -22.65
C PRO A 106 40.42 -4.51 -21.57
N GLU A 107 39.32 -5.14 -21.95
CA GLU A 107 38.44 -6.05 -21.17
C GLU A 107 37.12 -5.45 -20.64
N ALA A 108 36.16 -5.28 -21.55
CA ALA A 108 34.75 -5.58 -21.28
C ALA A 108 34.24 -6.46 -22.44
N GLN A 109 34.51 -7.76 -22.36
CA GLN A 109 33.95 -8.74 -23.30
C GLN A 109 32.43 -8.87 -23.04
N SER A 110 31.65 -8.34 -23.98
CA SER A 110 30.38 -8.90 -24.48
C SER A 110 29.26 -9.30 -23.49
N ALA A 111 28.91 -8.47 -22.51
CA ALA A 111 27.57 -8.55 -21.96
C ALA A 111 26.60 -7.94 -22.99
N GLN A 112 25.69 -8.75 -23.55
CA GLN A 112 24.62 -8.22 -24.41
C GLN A 112 23.76 -7.24 -23.60
N SER A 113 23.36 -6.12 -24.23
CA SER A 113 22.46 -5.15 -23.61
C SER A 113 21.18 -5.86 -23.11
N PRO A 114 20.62 -5.48 -21.94
CA PRO A 114 19.36 -6.03 -21.44
C PRO A 114 18.23 -5.96 -22.47
N LEU A 115 18.18 -4.87 -23.25
CA LEU A 115 17.23 -4.69 -24.34
C LEU A 115 17.38 -5.78 -25.41
N VAL A 116 18.61 -6.03 -25.87
CA VAL A 116 18.88 -7.05 -26.90
C VAL A 116 18.54 -8.45 -26.39
N SER A 117 18.82 -8.72 -25.10
CA SER A 117 18.47 -9.99 -24.45
C SER A 117 16.96 -10.19 -24.40
N GLU A 118 16.20 -9.14 -24.08
CA GLU A 118 14.74 -9.20 -24.03
C GLU A 118 14.13 -9.36 -25.43
N LEU A 119 14.62 -8.63 -26.44
CA LEU A 119 14.19 -8.81 -27.83
C LEU A 119 14.43 -10.24 -28.33
N ALA A 120 15.57 -10.83 -27.98
CA ALA A 120 15.87 -12.23 -28.30
C ALA A 120 14.93 -13.20 -27.58
N ARG A 121 14.64 -12.98 -26.28
CA ARG A 121 13.68 -13.79 -25.49
C ARG A 121 12.28 -13.76 -26.10
N LEU A 122 11.85 -12.58 -26.56
CA LEU A 122 10.54 -12.38 -27.20
C LEU A 122 10.46 -12.99 -28.60
N GLY A 123 11.60 -13.37 -29.20
CA GLY A 123 11.66 -13.79 -30.61
C GLY A 123 11.28 -12.65 -31.56
N ALA A 124 11.67 -11.42 -31.24
CA ALA A 124 11.36 -10.24 -32.05
C ALA A 124 12.05 -10.35 -33.42
N ALA A 125 11.24 -10.46 -34.47
CA ALA A 125 11.72 -10.48 -35.85
C ALA A 125 11.80 -9.05 -36.42
N ARG A 126 10.93 -8.16 -35.93
CA ARG A 126 10.85 -6.76 -36.32
C ARG A 126 10.77 -5.84 -35.10
N VAL A 127 11.39 -4.67 -35.21
CA VAL A 127 11.27 -3.56 -34.26
C VAL A 127 10.83 -2.30 -34.98
N VAL A 128 9.92 -1.55 -34.35
CA VAL A 128 9.64 -0.16 -34.75
C VAL A 128 10.39 0.74 -33.80
N VAL A 129 11.35 1.49 -34.33
CA VAL A 129 12.16 2.44 -33.58
C VAL A 129 11.53 3.82 -33.68
N VAL A 130 11.33 4.47 -32.54
CA VAL A 130 10.85 5.86 -32.44
C VAL A 130 11.95 6.72 -31.83
N GLY A 131 12.46 7.68 -32.60
CA GLY A 131 13.55 8.57 -32.15
C GLY A 131 14.95 7.98 -32.36
N ALA A 132 15.93 8.46 -31.59
CA ALA A 132 17.32 8.07 -31.72
C ALA A 132 17.67 6.84 -30.87
N VAL A 133 17.46 5.65 -31.44
CA VAL A 133 17.85 4.36 -30.86
C VAL A 133 19.04 3.79 -31.64
N GLU A 134 20.00 3.16 -30.95
CA GLU A 134 21.14 2.52 -31.62
C GLU A 134 20.70 1.36 -32.50
N GLU A 135 21.52 1.03 -33.50
CA GLU A 135 21.19 -0.03 -34.45
C GLU A 135 21.12 -1.41 -33.78
N LEU A 136 19.97 -2.08 -33.95
CA LEU A 136 19.70 -3.41 -33.40
C LEU A 136 20.05 -4.49 -34.43
N ALA A 137 21.30 -4.95 -34.39
CA ALA A 137 21.83 -5.91 -35.36
C ALA A 137 21.02 -7.23 -35.42
N GLY A 138 20.67 -7.66 -36.64
CA GLY A 138 20.00 -8.94 -36.87
C GLY A 138 18.47 -8.92 -36.73
N ILE A 139 17.87 -7.75 -36.52
CA ILE A 139 16.41 -7.57 -36.43
C ILE A 139 15.96 -6.58 -37.50
N GLU A 140 14.84 -6.87 -38.17
CA GLU A 140 14.26 -5.96 -39.14
C GLU A 140 13.81 -4.67 -38.46
N THR A 141 14.31 -3.52 -38.90
CA THR A 141 14.06 -2.24 -38.22
C THR A 141 13.25 -1.29 -39.10
N VAL A 142 12.12 -0.81 -38.58
CA VAL A 142 11.34 0.28 -39.15
C VAL A 142 11.64 1.55 -38.36
N GLN A 143 12.27 2.52 -38.99
CA GLN A 143 12.67 3.78 -38.35
C GLN A 143 11.56 4.83 -38.49
N ALA A 144 11.21 5.47 -37.37
CA ALA A 144 10.30 6.61 -37.31
C ALA A 144 10.93 7.74 -36.48
N GLY A 145 10.70 8.98 -36.90
CA GLY A 145 11.02 10.14 -36.08
C GLY A 145 10.13 10.19 -34.82
N ALA A 146 10.51 11.01 -33.84
CA ALA A 146 9.75 11.23 -32.62
C ALA A 146 8.66 12.31 -32.78
N THR A 147 7.92 12.30 -33.90
CA THR A 147 6.78 13.21 -34.13
C THR A 147 5.55 12.44 -34.60
N PRO A 148 4.33 12.95 -34.34
CA PRO A 148 3.10 12.29 -34.81
C PRO A 148 3.08 12.01 -36.31
N GLU A 149 3.59 12.93 -37.13
CA GLU A 149 3.58 12.83 -38.59
C GLU A 149 4.52 11.74 -39.08
N THR A 150 5.73 11.69 -38.52
CA THR A 150 6.75 10.72 -38.91
C THR A 150 6.39 9.30 -38.44
N ILE A 151 5.76 9.18 -37.26
CA ILE A 151 5.19 7.91 -36.79
C ILE A 151 4.06 7.47 -37.72
N ALA A 152 3.13 8.36 -38.07
CA ALA A 152 2.02 8.02 -38.96
C ALA A 152 2.50 7.62 -40.37
N GLU A 153 3.53 8.27 -40.91
CA GLU A 153 4.12 7.92 -42.20
C GLU A 153 4.77 6.53 -42.17
N ALA A 154 5.53 6.21 -41.11
CA ALA A 154 6.21 4.93 -40.98
C ALA A 154 5.25 3.76 -40.66
N THR A 155 4.18 4.04 -39.89
CA THR A 155 3.36 2.99 -39.25
C THR A 155 1.92 2.92 -39.73
N GLY A 156 1.40 3.97 -40.37
CA GLY A 156 -0.01 4.11 -40.69
C GLY A 156 -0.91 4.41 -39.47
N VAL A 157 -0.35 4.56 -38.28
CA VAL A 157 -1.08 4.83 -37.04
C VAL A 157 -0.98 6.30 -36.69
N THR A 158 -2.12 6.98 -36.56
CA THR A 158 -2.16 8.33 -36.01
C THR A 158 -1.99 8.28 -34.49
N VAL A 159 -0.95 8.96 -34.00
CA VAL A 159 -0.67 9.13 -32.58
C VAL A 159 -0.78 10.60 -32.17
N SER A 160 -0.89 10.84 -30.88
CA SER A 160 -1.02 12.14 -30.23
C SER A 160 -0.30 12.08 -28.88
N ALA A 161 0.14 13.23 -28.37
CA ALA A 161 0.78 13.31 -27.06
C ALA A 161 -0.25 13.17 -25.92
N LEU A 162 -0.73 11.94 -25.71
CA LEU A 162 -1.60 11.58 -24.60
C LEU A 162 -0.83 11.63 -23.28
N THR A 163 -1.51 11.98 -22.20
CA THR A 163 -1.01 11.87 -20.83
C THR A 163 -0.98 10.42 -20.34
N ALA A 164 -0.25 10.14 -19.25
CA ALA A 164 -0.26 8.82 -18.61
C ALA A 164 -1.68 8.35 -18.22
N ALA A 165 -2.55 9.28 -17.78
CA ALA A 165 -3.94 8.99 -17.43
C ALA A 165 -4.80 8.62 -18.65
N GLU A 166 -4.61 9.32 -19.77
CA GLU A 166 -5.27 8.97 -21.02
C GLU A 166 -4.78 7.61 -21.55
N LEU A 167 -3.47 7.32 -21.44
CA LEU A 167 -2.90 6.03 -21.82
C LEU A 167 -3.40 4.87 -20.95
N ALA A 168 -3.54 5.08 -19.63
CA ALA A 168 -4.06 4.07 -18.70
C ALA A 168 -5.46 3.58 -19.08
N THR A 169 -6.27 4.47 -19.67
CA THR A 169 -7.66 4.19 -20.10
C THR A 169 -7.80 4.02 -21.62
N PHE A 170 -6.72 4.21 -22.39
CA PHE A 170 -6.75 4.16 -23.84
C PHE A 170 -7.20 2.78 -24.32
N ALA A 171 -8.21 2.77 -25.20
CA ALA A 171 -8.76 1.56 -25.78
C ALA A 171 -7.85 1.08 -26.92
N PRO A 172 -7.45 -0.20 -26.92
CA PRO A 172 -6.68 -0.73 -28.02
C PRO A 172 -7.48 -0.68 -29.34
N GLY A 173 -6.94 -0.04 -30.38
CA GLY A 173 -7.61 0.14 -31.68
C GLY A 173 -7.47 -1.03 -32.65
N SER A 174 -8.17 -0.94 -33.79
CA SER A 174 -7.88 -1.71 -35.00
C SER A 174 -7.04 -0.84 -35.94
N ALA A 175 -5.75 -1.13 -36.07
CA ALA A 175 -4.88 -0.39 -36.97
C ALA A 175 -5.06 -0.89 -38.43
N PRO A 176 -5.02 0.02 -39.43
CA PRO A 176 -4.86 -0.40 -40.82
C PRO A 176 -3.52 -1.15 -41.01
N GLU A 177 -3.41 -1.94 -42.07
CA GLU A 177 -2.15 -2.62 -42.38
C GLU A 177 -1.03 -1.59 -42.60
N PRO A 178 0.08 -1.66 -41.86
CA PRO A 178 1.17 -0.69 -41.98
C PRO A 178 1.85 -0.74 -43.35
N PRO A 179 2.56 0.33 -43.74
CA PRO A 179 3.38 0.35 -44.97
C PRO A 179 4.45 -0.74 -45.02
N PHE A 180 4.94 -1.19 -43.86
CA PHE A 180 5.95 -2.26 -43.73
C PHE A 180 5.35 -3.68 -43.68
N GLY A 181 4.03 -3.82 -43.87
CA GLY A 181 3.32 -5.09 -43.90
C GLY A 181 2.66 -5.49 -42.58
N ALA A 182 2.03 -6.67 -42.58
CA ALA A 182 1.18 -7.15 -41.49
C ALA A 182 1.83 -7.10 -40.08
N VAL A 183 1.05 -6.60 -39.13
CA VAL A 183 1.33 -6.63 -37.67
C VAL A 183 0.86 -7.97 -37.10
N PRO A 184 1.54 -8.52 -36.09
CA PRO A 184 1.07 -9.74 -35.43
C PRO A 184 -0.30 -9.57 -34.79
N ASP A 185 -1.06 -10.67 -34.73
CA ASP A 185 -2.32 -10.66 -34.00
C ASP A 185 -2.06 -10.40 -32.50
N ARG A 186 -2.92 -9.59 -31.87
CA ARG A 186 -2.85 -9.30 -30.44
C ARG A 186 -3.14 -10.55 -29.62
N ALA A 187 -2.45 -10.69 -28.50
CA ALA A 187 -2.78 -11.68 -27.48
C ALA A 187 -4.19 -11.46 -26.90
N GLU A 188 -4.80 -12.52 -26.39
CA GLU A 188 -6.02 -12.39 -25.58
C GLU A 188 -5.71 -11.59 -24.29
N PRO A 189 -6.62 -10.68 -23.86
CA PRO A 189 -6.45 -9.94 -22.62
C PRO A 189 -6.31 -10.87 -21.41
N LEU A 190 -5.34 -10.58 -20.55
CA LEU A 190 -5.14 -11.35 -19.32
C LEU A 190 -6.25 -11.01 -18.29
N ALA A 191 -6.97 -12.03 -17.83
CA ALA A 191 -8.02 -11.90 -16.83
C ALA A 191 -7.47 -12.04 -15.41
N GLY A 192 -8.11 -11.39 -14.44
CA GLY A 192 -7.78 -11.52 -13.01
C GLY A 192 -6.47 -10.84 -12.59
N ILE A 193 -5.97 -9.89 -13.39
CA ILE A 193 -4.75 -9.15 -13.13
C ILE A 193 -5.06 -7.66 -13.05
N LEU A 194 -4.45 -6.97 -12.09
CA LEU A 194 -4.42 -5.51 -12.03
C LEU A 194 -2.96 -5.02 -12.10
N ALA A 195 -2.71 -3.90 -12.76
CA ALA A 195 -1.46 -3.18 -12.64
C ALA A 195 -1.68 -1.83 -11.95
N LEU A 196 -0.74 -1.45 -11.08
CA LEU A 196 -0.68 -0.14 -10.44
C LEU A 196 0.52 0.62 -10.98
N ALA A 197 0.34 1.89 -11.32
CA ALA A 197 1.40 2.77 -11.82
C ALA A 197 1.21 4.20 -11.31
N GLN A 198 2.29 4.96 -11.17
CA GLN A 198 2.18 6.41 -10.91
C GLN A 198 2.05 7.17 -12.25
N PRO A 199 1.36 8.33 -12.28
CA PRO A 199 1.24 9.16 -13.48
C PRO A 199 2.51 10.00 -13.71
N VAL A 200 3.68 9.35 -13.74
CA VAL A 200 4.99 9.97 -13.96
C VAL A 200 5.63 9.45 -15.24
N ASP A 201 6.43 10.29 -15.90
CA ASP A 201 7.02 9.96 -17.22
C ASP A 201 7.85 8.67 -17.21
N ALA A 202 8.55 8.39 -16.10
CA ALA A 202 9.37 7.19 -15.93
C ALA A 202 8.57 5.88 -16.00
N ASP A 203 7.28 5.90 -15.62
CA ASP A 203 6.43 4.71 -15.54
C ASP A 203 5.66 4.45 -16.84
N VAL A 204 5.60 5.43 -17.75
CA VAL A 204 4.77 5.38 -18.97
C VAL A 204 5.06 4.15 -19.82
N ALA A 205 6.33 3.78 -19.98
CA ALA A 205 6.70 2.63 -20.81
C ALA A 205 6.28 1.29 -20.19
N ALA A 206 6.41 1.15 -18.86
CA ALA A 206 5.91 -0.01 -18.12
C ALA A 206 4.38 -0.09 -18.18
N LEU A 207 3.69 1.03 -17.92
CA LEU A 207 2.24 1.17 -18.03
C LEU A 207 1.76 0.78 -19.43
N ALA A 208 2.36 1.31 -20.48
CA ALA A 208 1.98 1.03 -21.86
C ALA A 208 2.18 -0.45 -22.22
N THR A 209 3.27 -1.05 -21.75
CA THR A 209 3.55 -2.48 -21.92
C THR A 209 2.49 -3.34 -21.24
N ALA A 210 2.06 -3.00 -20.02
CA ALA A 210 0.97 -3.70 -19.33
C ALA A 210 -0.37 -3.55 -20.06
N ARG A 211 -0.70 -2.32 -20.49
CA ARG A 211 -1.91 -2.05 -21.30
C ARG A 211 -1.90 -2.81 -22.62
N ALA A 212 -0.76 -2.90 -23.29
CA ALA A 212 -0.59 -3.65 -24.53
C ALA A 212 -0.81 -5.16 -24.35
N ALA A 213 -0.49 -5.71 -23.17
CA ALA A 213 -0.81 -7.09 -22.79
C ALA A 213 -2.30 -7.29 -22.41
N GLY A 214 -3.11 -6.24 -22.45
CA GLY A 214 -4.52 -6.27 -22.07
C GLY A 214 -4.78 -6.20 -20.56
N VAL A 215 -3.77 -5.82 -19.76
CA VAL A 215 -3.93 -5.67 -18.30
C VAL A 215 -4.56 -4.31 -17.99
N PRO A 216 -5.63 -4.23 -17.17
CA PRO A 216 -6.12 -2.98 -16.60
C PRO A 216 -5.04 -2.29 -15.75
N VAL A 217 -4.84 -0.99 -15.94
CA VAL A 217 -3.93 -0.19 -15.11
C VAL A 217 -4.73 0.83 -14.31
N ALA A 218 -4.58 0.80 -12.99
CA ALA A 218 -5.06 1.85 -12.10
C ALA A 218 -3.90 2.78 -11.75
N LEU A 219 -4.15 4.09 -11.82
CA LEU A 219 -3.18 5.09 -11.41
C LEU A 219 -3.27 5.34 -9.91
N VAL A 220 -2.10 5.50 -9.28
CA VAL A 220 -1.97 5.78 -7.85
C VAL A 220 -1.27 7.13 -7.66
N ASP A 221 -1.61 7.83 -6.57
CA ASP A 221 -1.15 9.17 -6.24
C ASP A 221 0.19 9.20 -5.49
N THR A 222 0.59 8.09 -4.87
CA THR A 222 1.86 7.94 -4.16
C THR A 222 2.42 6.53 -4.33
N ALA A 223 3.73 6.39 -4.11
CA ALA A 223 4.41 5.11 -4.18
C ALA A 223 4.00 4.18 -3.04
N ASP A 224 3.76 4.70 -1.83
CA ASP A 224 3.28 3.88 -0.71
C ASP A 224 1.84 3.45 -0.94
N LEU A 225 1.64 2.16 -1.25
CA LEU A 225 0.34 1.58 -1.56
C LEU A 225 -0.68 1.83 -0.44
N LEU A 226 -0.22 1.80 0.80
CA LEU A 226 -1.09 1.97 1.96
C LEU A 226 -1.36 3.45 2.23
N ALA A 227 -0.58 4.39 1.72
CA ALA A 227 -0.93 5.81 1.76
C ALA A 227 -1.90 6.20 0.64
N SER A 228 -1.96 5.43 -0.45
CA SER A 228 -2.81 5.73 -1.61
C SER A 228 -4.22 5.17 -1.46
N GLY A 229 -5.19 6.05 -1.22
CA GLY A 229 -6.61 5.63 -1.21
C GLY A 229 -7.08 5.09 -2.57
N ALA A 230 -6.51 5.61 -3.67
CA ALA A 230 -6.76 5.10 -5.01
C ALA A 230 -6.24 3.66 -5.19
N ALA A 231 -5.05 3.34 -4.67
CA ALA A 231 -4.51 1.98 -4.71
C ALA A 231 -5.38 1.01 -3.90
N VAL A 232 -5.74 1.37 -2.66
CA VAL A 232 -6.58 0.56 -1.77
C VAL A 232 -7.92 0.25 -2.44
N THR A 233 -8.58 1.28 -2.99
CA THR A 233 -9.86 1.12 -3.69
C THR A 233 -9.72 0.24 -4.94
N ALA A 234 -8.70 0.48 -5.78
CA ALA A 234 -8.51 -0.28 -7.01
C ALA A 234 -8.24 -1.77 -6.75
N VAL A 235 -7.45 -2.09 -5.72
CA VAL A 235 -7.14 -3.48 -5.36
C VAL A 235 -8.35 -4.17 -4.76
N ALA A 236 -9.07 -3.52 -3.83
CA ALA A 236 -10.25 -4.09 -3.20
C ALA A 236 -11.39 -4.34 -4.20
N ASP A 237 -11.68 -3.38 -5.08
CA ASP A 237 -12.80 -3.47 -6.04
C ASP A 237 -12.54 -4.49 -7.15
N SER A 238 -11.29 -4.62 -7.60
CA SER A 238 -10.94 -5.55 -8.68
C SER A 238 -10.69 -6.98 -8.21
N ALA A 239 -10.41 -7.18 -6.92
CA ALA A 239 -10.08 -8.47 -6.29
C ALA A 239 -9.16 -9.35 -7.17
N PRO A 240 -7.98 -8.82 -7.58
CA PRO A 240 -7.16 -9.45 -8.58
C PRO A 240 -6.48 -10.70 -8.00
N THR A 241 -6.28 -11.71 -8.85
CA THR A 241 -5.46 -12.89 -8.51
C THR A 241 -3.96 -12.57 -8.52
N ALA A 242 -3.55 -11.53 -9.26
CA ALA A 242 -2.20 -11.01 -9.27
C ALA A 242 -2.20 -9.48 -9.48
N THR A 243 -1.33 -8.79 -8.75
CA THR A 243 -1.12 -7.34 -8.91
C THR A 243 0.30 -7.04 -9.36
N LEU A 244 0.45 -6.27 -10.44
CA LEU A 244 1.72 -5.72 -10.90
C LEU A 244 1.94 -4.34 -10.29
N LEU A 245 3.11 -4.13 -9.69
CA LEU A 245 3.60 -2.84 -9.23
C LEU A 245 4.58 -2.30 -10.26
N LEU A 246 4.12 -1.36 -11.09
CA LEU A 246 4.87 -0.83 -12.23
C LEU A 246 5.66 0.42 -11.83
N GLY A 247 6.92 0.49 -12.26
CA GLY A 247 7.80 1.61 -11.97
C GLY A 247 8.71 1.35 -10.76
N ALA A 248 9.85 2.02 -10.73
CA ALA A 248 10.92 1.74 -9.76
C ALA A 248 10.46 1.96 -8.31
N GLN A 249 9.66 3.00 -8.07
CA GLN A 249 9.18 3.39 -6.74
C GLN A 249 8.16 2.39 -6.19
N LEU A 250 7.21 1.93 -7.03
CA LEU A 250 6.24 0.90 -6.66
C LEU A 250 6.88 -0.50 -6.58
N ALA A 251 7.91 -0.77 -7.38
CA ALA A 251 8.67 -2.02 -7.30
C ALA A 251 9.58 -2.08 -6.05
N ALA A 252 9.91 -0.94 -5.44
CA ALA A 252 10.76 -0.85 -4.25
C ALA A 252 9.98 -0.94 -2.92
N GLN A 253 8.68 -1.28 -2.95
CA GLN A 253 7.85 -1.39 -1.76
C GLN A 253 8.43 -2.37 -0.73
N THR A 254 8.43 -1.96 0.54
CA THR A 254 8.73 -2.86 1.66
C THR A 254 7.53 -3.78 1.91
N ALA A 255 7.77 -5.09 2.01
CA ALA A 255 6.75 -6.11 2.28
C ALA A 255 5.50 -6.02 1.34
N PRO A 256 5.68 -6.00 0.01
CA PRO A 256 4.61 -5.68 -0.95
C PRO A 256 3.45 -6.69 -0.91
N GLU A 257 3.73 -7.96 -0.58
CA GLU A 257 2.69 -8.97 -0.41
C GLU A 257 1.74 -8.67 0.75
N TRP A 258 2.26 -8.17 1.87
CA TRP A 258 1.42 -7.75 2.99
C TRP A 258 0.65 -6.48 2.63
N SER A 259 1.31 -5.47 2.07
CA SER A 259 0.66 -4.21 1.69
C SER A 259 -0.51 -4.43 0.71
N LEU A 260 -0.36 -5.34 -0.25
CA LEU A 260 -1.46 -5.68 -1.16
C LEU A 260 -2.60 -6.44 -0.49
N ARG A 261 -2.31 -7.32 0.48
CA ARG A 261 -3.37 -7.97 1.28
C ARG A 261 -4.12 -6.97 2.16
N ALA A 262 -3.40 -6.03 2.78
CA ALA A 262 -3.98 -4.94 3.55
C ALA A 262 -4.85 -4.04 2.68
N ALA A 263 -4.35 -3.63 1.51
CA ALA A 263 -5.12 -2.87 0.52
C ALA A 263 -6.38 -3.63 0.05
N ALA A 264 -6.31 -4.94 -0.14
CA ALA A 264 -7.45 -5.77 -0.53
C ALA A 264 -8.58 -5.83 0.52
N THR A 265 -8.35 -5.40 1.77
CA THR A 265 -9.43 -5.26 2.75
C THR A 265 -10.40 -4.11 2.40
N GLY A 266 -9.97 -3.15 1.59
CA GLY A 266 -10.74 -1.96 1.22
C GLY A 266 -11.00 -0.98 2.37
N TRP A 267 -10.59 -1.30 3.60
CA TRP A 267 -10.75 -0.41 4.73
C TRP A 267 -9.84 0.80 4.57
N GLN A 268 -10.35 1.99 4.86
CA GLN A 268 -9.59 3.24 4.76
C GLN A 268 -9.90 4.14 5.95
N LEU A 269 -8.90 4.93 6.34
CA LEU A 269 -9.09 6.07 7.23
C LEU A 269 -9.89 7.17 6.51
N PRO A 270 -10.55 8.08 7.26
CA PRO A 270 -11.00 9.35 6.68
C PRO A 270 -9.83 10.01 5.94
N GLY A 271 -10.07 10.59 4.77
CA GLY A 271 -8.99 11.14 3.92
C GLY A 271 -8.38 10.15 2.92
N GLY A 272 -8.66 8.85 3.08
CA GLY A 272 -8.21 7.80 2.18
C GLY A 272 -6.91 7.12 2.64
N GLY A 273 -6.67 5.93 2.11
CA GLY A 273 -5.51 5.12 2.51
C GLY A 273 -5.65 4.51 3.90
N GLN A 274 -4.56 3.91 4.36
CA GLN A 274 -4.41 3.05 5.53
C GLN A 274 -3.21 3.43 6.40
N ARG A 275 -2.33 4.34 5.94
CA ARG A 275 -1.24 4.91 6.76
C ARG A 275 -1.79 5.88 7.79
N LEU A 276 -1.29 5.79 9.01
CA LEU A 276 -1.78 6.56 10.14
C LEU A 276 -1.18 7.97 10.12
N PHE A 277 0.14 8.09 10.12
CA PHE A 277 0.82 9.39 10.25
C PHE A 277 1.25 9.99 8.91
N GLY A 278 1.61 11.29 8.92
CA GLY A 278 2.03 12.04 7.72
C GLY A 278 0.89 12.60 6.85
N GLY A 279 -0.35 12.15 7.07
CA GLY A 279 -1.56 12.69 6.43
C GLY A 279 -2.72 12.99 7.39
N HIS A 280 -2.63 12.54 8.65
CA HIS A 280 -3.71 12.63 9.63
C HIS A 280 -3.25 13.30 10.92
N LEU A 281 -4.20 13.92 11.62
CA LEU A 281 -4.09 14.31 13.02
C LEU A 281 -5.18 13.56 13.79
N PHE A 282 -4.78 12.72 14.73
CA PHE A 282 -5.73 12.00 15.58
C PHE A 282 -6.09 12.88 16.78
N VAL A 283 -7.38 12.99 17.08
CA VAL A 283 -7.85 13.71 18.27
C VAL A 283 -8.72 12.77 19.09
N ALA A 284 -8.23 12.33 20.24
CA ALA A 284 -8.88 11.32 21.06
C ALA A 284 -9.51 11.88 22.33
N ILE A 285 -10.61 11.29 22.76
CA ILE A 285 -11.04 11.34 24.16
C ILE A 285 -10.55 10.08 24.89
N TYR A 286 -10.10 10.25 26.13
CA TYR A 286 -9.43 9.22 26.92
C TYR A 286 -10.31 8.72 28.08
N GLY A 287 -10.25 7.42 28.40
CA GLY A 287 -10.73 6.87 29.66
C GLY A 287 -11.37 5.48 29.57
N THR A 288 -12.10 5.08 30.60
CA THR A 288 -12.80 3.77 30.66
C THR A 288 -14.32 3.95 30.66
N PRO A 289 -15.08 3.23 29.81
CA PRO A 289 -16.53 3.20 29.87
C PRO A 289 -17.08 2.98 31.29
N GLY A 290 -17.95 3.87 31.75
CA GLY A 290 -18.62 3.76 33.06
C GLY A 290 -17.75 4.12 34.26
N ALA A 291 -16.52 4.64 34.07
CA ALA A 291 -15.66 5.12 35.13
C ALA A 291 -15.27 6.60 34.92
N PRO A 292 -16.12 7.57 35.35
CA PRO A 292 -15.88 9.01 35.17
C PRO A 292 -14.54 9.50 35.74
N VAL A 293 -14.04 8.84 36.78
CA VAL A 293 -12.77 9.22 37.45
C VAL A 293 -11.52 8.81 36.67
N LEU A 294 -11.66 8.06 35.58
CA LEU A 294 -10.57 7.57 34.73
C LEU A 294 -10.48 8.31 33.40
N GLY A 295 -11.19 9.43 33.27
CA GLY A 295 -11.13 10.30 32.10
C GLY A 295 -12.48 10.53 31.46
N VAL A 296 -12.50 11.58 30.65
CA VAL A 296 -13.68 12.14 30.01
C VAL A 296 -14.55 11.13 29.22
N LEU A 297 -13.95 10.06 28.68
CA LEU A 297 -14.69 9.01 27.97
C LEU A 297 -15.68 8.29 28.89
N GLY A 298 -15.35 8.13 30.17
CA GLY A 298 -16.14 7.39 31.15
C GLY A 298 -17.34 8.14 31.73
N GLU A 299 -17.48 9.43 31.42
CA GLU A 299 -18.52 10.31 32.00
C GLU A 299 -19.91 10.12 31.37
N GLN A 300 -19.99 9.45 30.22
CA GLN A 300 -21.22 9.31 29.45
C GLN A 300 -21.41 7.89 28.87
N GLY A 301 -22.61 7.64 28.34
CA GLY A 301 -22.91 6.42 27.60
C GLY A 301 -22.30 6.40 26.19
N LEU A 302 -22.44 5.26 25.50
CA LEU A 302 -21.86 5.01 24.17
C LEU A 302 -22.15 6.11 23.14
N GLU A 303 -23.42 6.42 22.87
CA GLU A 303 -23.79 7.40 21.83
C GLU A 303 -23.20 8.79 22.11
N ALA A 304 -23.32 9.25 23.35
CA ALA A 304 -22.76 10.53 23.79
C ALA A 304 -21.22 10.54 23.76
N THR A 305 -20.57 9.38 23.93
CA THR A 305 -19.11 9.25 23.80
C THR A 305 -18.68 9.51 22.36
N ILE A 306 -19.37 8.91 21.38
CA ILE A 306 -19.09 9.13 19.95
C ILE A 306 -19.32 10.60 19.57
N GLU A 307 -20.44 11.19 20.00
CA GLU A 307 -20.73 12.61 19.75
C GLU A 307 -19.67 13.53 20.38
N ARG A 308 -19.24 13.24 21.61
CA ARG A 308 -18.20 14.02 22.31
C ARG A 308 -16.87 13.92 21.60
N ALA A 309 -16.45 12.74 21.16
CA ALA A 309 -15.20 12.56 20.41
C ALA A 309 -15.19 13.42 19.12
N ALA A 310 -16.30 13.40 18.37
CA ALA A 310 -16.45 14.24 17.18
C ALA A 310 -16.39 15.74 17.52
N THR A 311 -17.06 16.16 18.60
CA THR A 311 -17.12 17.56 19.04
C THR A 311 -15.76 18.09 19.48
N VAL A 312 -14.98 17.27 20.19
CA VAL A 312 -13.62 17.63 20.64
C VAL A 312 -12.66 17.76 19.45
N ALA A 313 -12.82 16.91 18.43
CA ALA A 313 -11.99 16.95 17.23
C ALA A 313 -12.33 18.10 16.27
N GLU A 314 -13.58 18.56 16.24
CA GLU A 314 -14.08 19.54 15.25
C GLU A 314 -13.19 20.80 15.10
N PRO A 315 -12.78 21.49 16.19
CA PRO A 315 -12.01 22.73 16.07
C PRO A 315 -10.68 22.55 15.35
N TYR A 316 -10.09 21.35 15.39
CA TYR A 316 -8.80 21.08 14.75
C TYR A 316 -8.88 21.13 13.21
N ARG A 317 -10.05 20.89 12.61
CA ARG A 317 -10.20 20.82 11.15
C ARG A 317 -9.86 22.14 10.45
N GLU A 318 -10.06 23.27 11.13
CA GLU A 318 -9.71 24.59 10.60
C GLU A 318 -8.28 25.01 10.95
N LEU A 319 -7.59 24.24 11.81
CA LEU A 319 -6.27 24.56 12.35
C LEU A 319 -5.12 23.79 11.69
N THR A 320 -5.43 22.76 10.89
CA THR A 320 -4.42 21.96 10.19
C THR A 320 -4.88 21.57 8.78
N PRO A 321 -3.97 21.46 7.80
CA PRO A 321 -4.28 20.85 6.51
C PRO A 321 -4.37 19.31 6.58
N LEU A 322 -3.95 18.70 7.69
CA LEU A 322 -4.03 17.26 7.90
C LEU A 322 -5.49 16.84 8.06
N GLN A 323 -5.78 15.60 7.66
CA GLN A 323 -7.10 15.03 7.88
C GLN A 323 -7.28 14.72 9.38
N VAL A 324 -8.18 15.46 10.03
CA VAL A 324 -8.49 15.22 11.44
C VAL A 324 -9.35 13.96 11.57
N VAL A 325 -8.90 13.02 12.41
CA VAL A 325 -9.58 11.75 12.70
C VAL A 325 -9.98 11.74 14.19
N PRO A 326 -11.28 11.91 14.52
CA PRO A 326 -11.73 11.75 15.89
C PRO A 326 -11.46 10.32 16.36
N SER A 327 -11.10 10.16 17.62
CA SER A 327 -10.62 8.88 18.14
C SER A 327 -11.08 8.62 19.58
N LEU A 328 -11.02 7.37 19.99
CA LEU A 328 -11.20 6.95 21.38
C LEU A 328 -9.92 6.27 21.86
N GLU A 329 -9.41 6.66 23.03
CA GLU A 329 -8.39 5.90 23.74
C GLU A 329 -9.05 5.27 24.97
N ILE A 330 -9.27 3.96 24.91
CA ILE A 330 -10.04 3.21 25.91
C ILE A 330 -9.06 2.47 26.80
N ILE A 331 -9.05 2.79 28.10
CA ILE A 331 -8.31 1.98 29.08
C ILE A 331 -9.06 0.67 29.26
N THR A 332 -8.46 -0.39 28.72
CA THR A 332 -9.04 -1.74 28.67
C THR A 332 -8.63 -2.58 29.86
N THR A 333 -7.42 -2.37 30.37
CA THR A 333 -6.97 -2.93 31.64
C THR A 333 -6.61 -1.78 32.57
N VAL A 334 -7.22 -1.75 33.75
CA VAL A 334 -7.16 -0.62 34.68
C VAL A 334 -6.31 -0.99 35.88
N ALA A 335 -5.30 -0.20 36.21
CA ALA A 335 -4.51 -0.43 37.40
C ALA A 335 -5.39 -0.34 38.67
N ALA A 336 -5.29 -1.35 39.53
CA ALA A 336 -6.19 -1.55 40.64
C ALA A 336 -5.45 -1.42 41.98
N GLY A 337 -6.00 -0.67 42.94
CA GLY A 337 -5.42 -0.55 44.28
C GLY A 337 -5.36 -1.84 45.10
N SER A 338 -5.93 -2.93 44.60
CA SER A 338 -5.90 -4.27 45.21
C SER A 338 -5.55 -5.32 44.17
N ALA A 339 -4.89 -6.40 44.61
CA ALA A 339 -4.34 -7.44 43.74
C ALA A 339 -5.37 -8.25 42.91
N GLY A 340 -6.68 -8.13 43.17
CA GLY A 340 -7.67 -8.93 42.45
C GLY A 340 -7.58 -10.44 42.75
N GLY A 341 -8.13 -11.25 41.84
CA GLY A 341 -8.19 -12.72 41.99
C GLY A 341 -6.96 -13.47 41.47
N ASP A 342 -6.25 -12.87 40.53
CA ASP A 342 -5.01 -13.33 39.88
C ASP A 342 -3.75 -12.73 40.52
N GLY A 343 -3.89 -11.66 41.30
CA GLY A 343 -2.82 -11.09 42.11
C GLY A 343 -2.01 -10.01 41.41
N ASP A 344 -2.43 -9.57 40.22
CA ASP A 344 -1.62 -8.71 39.35
C ASP A 344 -1.88 -7.21 39.52
N TYR A 345 -2.90 -6.79 40.28
CA TYR A 345 -3.27 -5.38 40.44
C TYR A 345 -3.71 -4.71 39.13
N SER A 346 -4.31 -5.44 38.20
CA SER A 346 -5.01 -4.94 37.03
C SER A 346 -6.45 -5.46 37.03
N ASN A 347 -7.40 -4.64 36.56
CA ASN A 347 -8.77 -5.06 36.31
C ASN A 347 -9.05 -4.99 34.81
N GLU A 348 -9.25 -6.14 34.17
CA GLU A 348 -9.53 -6.23 32.74
C GLU A 348 -11.02 -6.02 32.44
N LEU A 349 -11.32 -5.10 31.53
CA LEU A 349 -12.64 -5.03 30.92
C LEU A 349 -12.79 -6.19 29.94
N PRO A 350 -13.92 -6.91 29.96
CA PRO A 350 -14.14 -7.99 29.00
C PRO A 350 -14.28 -7.42 27.57
N ALA A 351 -13.73 -8.12 26.59
CA ALA A 351 -13.71 -7.67 25.19
C ALA A 351 -15.12 -7.39 24.63
N GLU A 352 -16.13 -8.15 25.04
CA GLU A 352 -17.53 -7.92 24.65
C GLU A 352 -18.09 -6.59 25.15
N GLY A 353 -17.55 -6.03 26.24
CA GLY A 353 -17.94 -4.70 26.73
C GLY A 353 -17.33 -3.55 25.93
N ILE A 354 -16.20 -3.80 25.26
CA ILE A 354 -15.46 -2.81 24.48
C ILE A 354 -15.94 -2.81 23.02
N ARG A 355 -16.30 -3.99 22.49
CA ARG A 355 -16.69 -4.16 21.09
C ARG A 355 -17.76 -3.17 20.58
N PRO A 356 -18.84 -2.84 21.33
CA PRO A 356 -19.82 -1.85 20.90
C PRO A 356 -19.24 -0.44 20.66
N TYR A 357 -18.23 -0.04 21.45
CA TYR A 357 -17.53 1.24 21.25
C TYR A 357 -16.71 1.23 19.96
N ILE A 358 -16.02 0.12 19.67
CA ILE A 358 -15.23 -0.03 18.44
C ILE A 358 -16.14 -0.02 17.20
N ASP A 359 -17.26 -0.73 17.22
CA ASP A 359 -18.19 -0.79 16.09
C ASP A 359 -18.83 0.58 15.84
N ALA A 360 -19.22 1.31 16.91
CA ALA A 360 -19.78 2.66 16.78
C ALA A 360 -18.73 3.67 16.29
N ALA A 361 -17.49 3.57 16.79
CA ALA A 361 -16.37 4.37 16.31
C ALA A 361 -16.10 4.11 14.82
N ALA A 362 -16.05 2.86 14.39
CA ALA A 362 -15.86 2.50 12.98
C ALA A 362 -16.96 3.10 12.08
N ALA A 363 -18.23 2.99 12.50
CA ALA A 363 -19.36 3.56 11.76
C ALA A 363 -19.30 5.09 11.66
N ALA A 364 -18.66 5.75 12.62
CA ALA A 364 -18.47 7.20 12.66
C ALA A 364 -17.14 7.67 12.02
N GLY A 365 -16.36 6.76 11.41
CA GLY A 365 -15.05 7.09 10.83
C GLY A 365 -13.98 7.44 11.87
N MET A 366 -14.08 6.86 13.07
CA MET A 366 -13.17 7.09 14.18
C MET A 366 -12.18 5.94 14.37
N TYR A 367 -11.03 6.26 14.93
CA TYR A 367 -10.02 5.27 15.33
C TYR A 367 -10.14 4.95 16.83
N VAL A 368 -9.75 3.74 17.23
CA VAL A 368 -9.75 3.33 18.64
C VAL A 368 -8.35 2.85 19.01
N VAL A 369 -7.85 3.26 20.16
CA VAL A 369 -6.61 2.74 20.77
C VAL A 369 -6.98 2.05 22.06
N LEU A 370 -6.57 0.79 22.22
CA LEU A 370 -6.74 0.04 23.47
C LEU A 370 -5.56 0.33 24.38
N ASP A 371 -5.78 0.91 25.53
CA ASP A 371 -4.74 1.21 26.52
C ASP A 371 -4.69 0.13 27.60
N LEU A 372 -3.47 -0.28 27.93
CA LEU A 372 -3.14 -1.33 28.90
C LEU A 372 -2.41 -0.73 30.10
N GLN A 373 -2.97 -0.94 31.30
CA GLN A 373 -2.35 -0.65 32.59
C GLN A 373 -2.11 -1.98 33.33
N PRO A 374 -0.95 -2.63 33.12
CA PRO A 374 -0.82 -4.07 33.34
C PRO A 374 -0.62 -4.50 34.80
N GLY A 375 -0.42 -3.56 35.72
CA GLY A 375 -0.02 -3.91 37.07
C GLY A 375 1.24 -4.77 37.05
N ARG A 376 1.22 -5.91 37.73
CA ARG A 376 2.31 -6.90 37.80
C ARG A 376 2.30 -7.90 36.65
N SER A 377 1.27 -7.90 35.81
CA SER A 377 1.26 -8.65 34.56
C SER A 377 2.27 -8.05 33.58
N ASP A 378 2.60 -8.79 32.52
CA ASP A 378 3.35 -8.26 31.39
C ASP A 378 2.38 -7.78 30.29
N PHE A 379 2.83 -6.82 29.49
CA PHE A 379 1.98 -6.24 28.44
C PHE A 379 1.55 -7.26 27.38
N LEU A 380 2.39 -8.24 27.05
CA LEU A 380 2.08 -9.22 26.00
C LEU A 380 0.93 -10.15 26.43
N THR A 381 0.92 -10.55 27.70
CA THR A 381 -0.16 -11.33 28.30
C THR A 381 -1.49 -10.61 28.18
N GLN A 382 -1.56 -9.33 28.55
CA GLN A 382 -2.80 -8.55 28.45
C GLN A 382 -3.17 -8.20 27.00
N ALA A 383 -2.21 -7.87 26.14
CA ALA A 383 -2.47 -7.59 24.73
C ALA A 383 -3.13 -8.78 24.01
N ARG A 384 -2.69 -10.02 24.34
CA ARG A 384 -3.29 -11.26 23.81
C ARG A 384 -4.73 -11.48 24.27
N ALA A 385 -5.12 -10.98 25.44
CA ALA A 385 -6.52 -11.06 25.89
C ALA A 385 -7.47 -10.27 24.97
N TYR A 386 -6.95 -9.28 24.24
CA TYR A 386 -7.69 -8.45 23.30
C TYR A 386 -7.36 -8.75 21.82
N GLU A 387 -6.77 -9.90 21.51
CA GLU A 387 -6.41 -10.26 20.13
C GLU A 387 -7.60 -10.15 19.17
N GLU A 388 -8.80 -10.56 19.60
CA GLU A 388 -10.02 -10.48 18.78
C GLU A 388 -10.36 -9.04 18.38
N LEU A 389 -10.11 -8.07 19.26
CA LEU A 389 -10.34 -6.65 18.99
C LEU A 389 -9.21 -6.06 18.14
N LEU A 390 -7.97 -6.46 18.39
CA LEU A 390 -6.79 -6.02 17.62
C LEU A 390 -6.80 -6.52 16.16
N ARG A 391 -7.61 -7.54 15.86
CA ARG A 391 -7.90 -7.98 14.49
C ARG A 391 -8.83 -7.06 13.71
N LEU A 392 -9.52 -6.12 14.35
CA LEU A 392 -10.37 -5.13 13.69
C LEU A 392 -9.52 -4.00 13.10
N PRO A 393 -9.78 -3.51 11.87
CA PRO A 393 -8.85 -2.64 11.15
C PRO A 393 -8.63 -1.28 11.83
N ASN A 394 -9.65 -0.71 12.46
CA ASN A 394 -9.64 0.63 13.10
C ASN A 394 -9.20 0.63 14.58
N VAL A 395 -8.47 -0.40 15.02
CA VAL A 395 -8.05 -0.57 16.42
C VAL A 395 -6.53 -0.64 16.52
N GLY A 396 -5.91 0.25 17.30
CA GLY A 396 -4.50 0.24 17.72
C GLY A 396 -4.32 -0.19 19.19
N LEU A 397 -3.08 -0.14 19.66
CA LEU A 397 -2.71 -0.57 21.02
C LEU A 397 -1.78 0.47 21.68
N ALA A 398 -2.09 0.85 22.91
CA ALA A 398 -1.24 1.66 23.78
C ALA A 398 -0.69 0.81 24.92
N LEU A 399 0.58 1.03 25.25
CA LEU A 399 1.19 0.55 26.47
C LEU A 399 1.33 1.72 27.41
N ASP A 400 0.86 1.58 28.66
CA ASP A 400 1.07 2.56 29.72
C ASP A 400 2.10 2.06 30.76
N PRO A 401 3.40 2.39 30.58
CA PRO A 401 4.44 1.94 31.47
C PRO A 401 4.31 2.49 32.89
N GLU A 402 3.56 3.56 33.14
CA GLU A 402 3.46 4.11 34.50
C GLU A 402 2.82 3.11 35.47
N TRP A 403 1.97 2.22 34.93
CA TRP A 403 1.26 1.20 35.68
C TRP A 403 1.92 -0.18 35.63
N ARG A 404 3.08 -0.30 34.99
CA ARG A 404 3.85 -1.55 34.95
C ARG A 404 4.66 -1.73 36.23
N LEU A 405 4.22 -2.64 37.09
CA LEU A 405 4.75 -2.95 38.43
C LEU A 405 5.70 -4.14 38.42
N ALA A 406 6.81 -4.04 39.14
CA ALA A 406 7.64 -5.19 39.50
C ALA A 406 6.91 -6.15 40.48
N PRO A 407 7.38 -7.40 40.67
CA PRO A 407 6.68 -8.41 41.48
C PRO A 407 6.31 -7.99 42.91
N ASP A 408 7.12 -7.16 43.55
CA ASP A 408 6.90 -6.69 44.93
C ASP A 408 6.32 -5.27 45.01
N GLU A 409 6.10 -4.63 43.86
CA GLU A 409 5.61 -3.26 43.76
C GLU A 409 4.08 -3.22 43.85
N VAL A 410 3.55 -2.09 44.33
CA VAL A 410 2.12 -1.82 44.43
C VAL A 410 1.80 -0.48 43.74
N PRO A 411 0.55 -0.27 43.27
CA PRO A 411 0.16 0.98 42.61
C PRO A 411 0.39 2.21 43.49
N LEU A 412 0.61 3.36 42.84
CA LEU A 412 0.74 4.69 43.46
C LEU A 412 1.92 4.88 44.43
N ALA A 413 2.75 3.86 44.66
CA ALA A 413 3.97 3.97 45.48
C ALA A 413 5.20 4.43 44.67
N GLN A 414 5.17 4.18 43.36
CA GLN A 414 6.20 4.58 42.40
C GLN A 414 5.57 4.70 41.01
N ILE A 415 6.29 5.36 40.10
CA ILE A 415 5.99 5.30 38.66
C ILE A 415 6.65 4.04 38.10
N GLY A 416 5.85 3.24 37.41
CA GLY A 416 6.26 2.02 36.73
C GLY A 416 7.25 2.27 35.58
N ARG A 417 7.71 1.18 34.99
CA ARG A 417 8.59 1.21 33.83
C ARG A 417 8.54 -0.11 33.06
N VAL A 418 8.95 -0.04 31.80
CA VAL A 418 9.05 -1.20 30.92
C VAL A 418 10.39 -1.20 30.19
N SER A 419 10.93 -2.39 29.94
CA SER A 419 12.15 -2.56 29.15
C SER A 419 11.84 -2.52 27.66
N ALA A 420 12.79 -2.05 26.84
CA ALA A 420 12.70 -2.16 25.38
C ALA A 420 12.42 -3.60 24.92
N ALA A 421 12.95 -4.62 25.62
CA ALA A 421 12.71 -6.03 25.29
C ALA A 421 11.25 -6.46 25.48
N GLU A 422 10.58 -5.96 26.52
CA GLU A 422 9.15 -6.25 26.72
C GLU A 422 8.29 -5.51 25.69
N VAL A 423 8.59 -4.23 25.40
CA VAL A 423 7.93 -3.48 24.30
C VAL A 423 8.10 -4.22 22.97
N ASP A 424 9.32 -4.66 22.66
CA ASP A 424 9.63 -5.42 21.45
C ASP A 424 8.91 -6.76 21.37
N SER A 425 8.62 -7.39 22.50
CA SER A 425 7.87 -8.64 22.53
C SER A 425 6.40 -8.43 22.11
N VAL A 426 5.81 -7.32 22.55
CA VAL A 426 4.45 -6.91 22.17
C VAL A 426 4.41 -6.46 20.71
N SER A 427 5.33 -5.57 20.31
CA SER A 427 5.37 -5.04 18.95
C SER A 427 5.66 -6.14 17.91
N SER A 428 6.55 -7.10 18.22
CA SER A 428 6.79 -8.25 17.34
C SER A 428 5.53 -9.10 17.17
N TRP A 429 4.85 -9.42 18.27
CA TRP A 429 3.61 -10.21 18.23
C TRP A 429 2.49 -9.50 17.46
N LEU A 430 2.28 -8.21 17.72
CA LEU A 430 1.24 -7.43 17.04
C LEU A 430 1.56 -7.26 15.55
N ALA A 431 2.83 -7.02 15.19
CA ALA A 431 3.24 -6.94 13.79
C ALA A 431 3.05 -8.27 13.04
N ASP A 432 3.31 -9.40 13.70
CA ASP A 432 3.05 -10.72 13.11
C ASP A 432 1.54 -10.96 12.93
N LEU A 433 0.72 -10.59 13.93
CA LEU A 433 -0.75 -10.64 13.82
C LEU A 433 -1.27 -9.83 12.62
N VAL A 434 -0.79 -8.59 12.45
CA VAL A 434 -1.16 -7.70 11.35
C VAL A 434 -0.73 -8.27 10.00
N ARG A 435 0.50 -8.77 9.91
CA ARG A 435 1.05 -9.36 8.68
C ARG A 435 0.27 -10.59 8.24
N ASP A 436 0.04 -11.51 9.17
CA ASP A 436 -0.57 -12.82 8.91
C ASP A 436 -2.06 -12.68 8.58
N ALA A 437 -2.75 -11.76 9.25
CA ALA A 437 -4.16 -11.49 8.98
C ALA A 437 -4.37 -10.52 7.79
N GLY A 438 -3.30 -9.97 7.20
CA GLY A 438 -3.40 -9.00 6.10
C GLY A 438 -4.13 -7.73 6.51
N LEU A 439 -3.91 -7.26 7.74
CA LEU A 439 -4.58 -6.09 8.28
C LEU A 439 -3.86 -4.79 7.86
N PRO A 440 -4.59 -3.66 7.84
CA PRO A 440 -3.98 -2.33 7.80
C PRO A 440 -2.98 -2.12 8.95
N PRO A 441 -2.01 -1.20 8.79
CA PRO A 441 -1.07 -0.83 9.84
C PRO A 441 -1.78 -0.43 11.14
N LYS A 442 -1.13 -0.69 12.28
CA LYS A 442 -1.68 -0.40 13.61
C LYS A 442 -0.95 0.75 14.27
N MET A 443 -1.70 1.64 14.90
CA MET A 443 -1.12 2.63 15.80
C MET A 443 -0.61 1.90 17.03
N PHE A 444 0.67 2.06 17.34
CA PHE A 444 1.30 1.49 18.52
C PHE A 444 1.84 2.61 19.41
N VAL A 445 1.08 2.92 20.46
CA VAL A 445 1.30 4.07 21.34
C VAL A 445 2.11 3.63 22.56
N LEU A 446 3.13 4.42 22.89
CA LEU A 446 3.93 4.25 24.10
C LEU A 446 3.77 5.51 24.97
N HIS A 447 3.03 5.40 26.07
CA HIS A 447 2.89 6.52 27.02
C HIS A 447 4.21 6.80 27.72
N GLN A 448 4.54 8.08 27.86
CA GLN A 448 5.77 8.53 28.48
C GLN A 448 5.73 10.01 28.89
N PHE A 449 5.82 10.27 30.20
CA PHE A 449 6.11 11.60 30.73
C PHE A 449 7.41 11.67 31.57
N ARG A 450 8.12 10.54 31.71
CA ARG A 450 9.47 10.48 32.30
C ARG A 450 10.39 9.62 31.45
N SER A 451 11.64 10.05 31.28
CA SER A 451 12.64 9.27 30.53
C SER A 451 12.88 7.88 31.11
N SER A 452 12.62 7.66 32.40
CA SER A 452 12.80 6.37 33.07
C SER A 452 11.71 5.33 32.79
N MET A 453 10.56 5.74 32.23
CA MET A 453 9.42 4.85 31.97
C MET A 453 9.71 3.84 30.87
N LEU A 454 10.32 4.29 29.77
CA LEU A 454 10.77 3.44 28.67
C LEU A 454 12.29 3.24 28.79
N GLN A 455 12.71 2.12 29.36
CA GLN A 455 14.12 1.82 29.54
C GLN A 455 14.78 1.49 28.20
N ASP A 456 15.90 2.15 27.90
CA ASP A 456 16.64 2.01 26.64
C ASP A 456 15.76 2.21 25.39
N ARG A 457 14.88 3.22 25.41
CA ARG A 457 13.92 3.54 24.32
C ARG A 457 14.54 3.54 22.91
N SER A 458 15.79 4.00 22.77
CA SER A 458 16.51 4.00 21.48
C SER A 458 16.79 2.60 20.91
N SER A 459 16.65 1.55 21.71
CA SER A 459 16.82 0.14 21.30
C SER A 459 15.50 -0.54 20.89
N ILE A 460 14.35 0.13 21.02
CA ILE A 460 13.06 -0.40 20.58
C ILE A 460 13.09 -0.56 19.07
N ARG A 461 12.73 -1.76 18.59
CA ARG A 461 12.71 -2.11 17.18
C ARG A 461 11.45 -1.56 16.50
N ARG A 462 11.67 -0.76 15.46
CA ARG A 462 10.62 -0.06 14.68
C ARG A 462 10.72 -0.36 13.18
N ASP A 463 11.43 -1.42 12.80
CA ASP A 463 11.69 -1.82 11.42
C ASP A 463 10.53 -2.58 10.75
N ARG A 464 9.43 -2.77 11.47
CA ARG A 464 8.26 -3.52 11.02
C ARG A 464 7.19 -2.57 10.47
N PRO A 465 6.91 -2.57 9.16
CA PRO A 465 5.99 -1.60 8.54
C PRO A 465 4.52 -1.81 8.92
N GLU A 466 4.22 -2.92 9.61
CA GLU A 466 2.89 -3.26 10.13
C GLU A 466 2.45 -2.37 11.29
N LEU A 467 3.38 -1.72 12.00
CA LEU A 467 3.10 -0.86 13.13
C LEU A 467 3.64 0.54 12.88
N GLU A 468 2.84 1.56 13.19
CA GLU A 468 3.30 2.95 13.22
C GLU A 468 3.42 3.37 14.69
N PHE A 469 4.65 3.62 15.11
CA PHE A 469 4.99 3.91 16.50
C PHE A 469 4.76 5.38 16.82
N LEU A 470 4.18 5.62 17.99
CA LEU A 470 4.00 6.95 18.55
C LEU A 470 4.42 6.98 20.02
N VAL A 471 5.18 7.99 20.43
CA VAL A 471 5.40 8.29 21.85
C VAL A 471 4.42 9.36 22.29
N HIS A 472 3.59 9.04 23.27
CA HIS A 472 2.56 9.92 23.77
C HIS A 472 3.02 10.56 25.09
N VAL A 473 3.22 11.87 25.08
CA VAL A 473 3.59 12.66 26.26
C VAL A 473 2.34 12.98 27.06
N ASP A 474 2.15 12.19 28.11
CA ASP A 474 0.93 12.09 28.91
C ASP A 474 1.09 12.64 30.35
N GLY A 475 2.01 13.59 30.54
CA GLY A 475 2.22 14.24 31.84
C GLY A 475 1.33 15.47 32.03
N GLN A 476 0.70 15.60 33.19
CA GLN A 476 -0.14 16.74 33.55
C GLN A 476 0.60 17.87 34.26
N GLY A 477 0.05 19.09 34.22
CA GLY A 477 0.49 20.19 35.07
C GLY A 477 0.49 21.56 34.38
N ALA A 478 1.27 22.49 34.93
CA ALA A 478 1.41 23.82 34.33
C ALA A 478 2.14 23.74 32.98
N GLN A 479 1.74 24.58 32.02
CA GLN A 479 2.31 24.55 30.66
C GLN A 479 3.85 24.61 30.62
N PRO A 480 4.56 25.44 31.40
CA PRO A 480 6.03 25.41 31.38
C PRO A 480 6.64 24.02 31.67
N ASP A 481 6.04 23.24 32.57
CA ASP A 481 6.53 21.92 32.94
C ASP A 481 6.21 20.87 31.88
N LYS A 482 5.03 20.96 31.26
CA LYS A 482 4.64 20.08 30.16
C LYS A 482 5.51 20.33 28.92
N GLN A 483 5.72 21.58 28.55
CA GLN A 483 6.61 21.97 27.44
C GLN A 483 8.06 21.56 27.72
N ALA A 484 8.52 21.66 28.97
CA ALA A 484 9.84 21.16 29.35
C ALA A 484 9.94 19.63 29.17
N THR A 485 8.90 18.88 29.55
CA THR A 485 8.82 17.42 29.39
C THR A 485 8.80 17.03 27.91
N TRP A 486 7.95 17.68 27.12
CA TRP A 486 7.87 17.51 25.66
C TRP A 486 9.24 17.68 25.01
N ASN A 487 9.90 18.82 25.25
CA ASN A 487 11.23 19.11 24.71
C ASN A 487 12.30 18.13 25.20
N ALA A 488 12.22 17.68 26.46
CA ALA A 488 13.17 16.73 27.02
C ALA A 488 13.05 15.34 26.38
N LEU A 489 11.82 14.90 26.10
CA LEU A 489 11.56 13.59 25.49
C LEU A 489 11.86 13.58 24.00
N HIS A 490 11.75 14.71 23.30
CA HIS A 490 12.16 14.84 21.89
C HIS A 490 13.68 14.81 21.68
N ARG A 491 14.46 15.11 22.73
CA ARG A 491 15.91 15.12 22.62
C ARG A 491 16.42 13.72 22.22
N ASP A 492 17.22 13.69 21.16
CA ASP A 492 17.83 12.47 20.59
C ASP A 492 16.82 11.39 20.14
N ALA A 493 15.56 11.78 19.95
CA ALA A 493 14.56 10.88 19.39
C ALA A 493 14.75 10.74 17.87
N PRO A 494 14.43 9.58 17.29
CA PRO A 494 14.46 9.39 15.84
C PRO A 494 13.53 10.35 15.10
N GLU A 495 13.95 10.85 13.93
CA GLU A 495 13.17 11.82 13.14
C GLU A 495 11.83 11.28 12.62
N ASP A 496 11.71 9.95 12.47
CA ASP A 496 10.55 9.24 11.94
C ASP A 496 9.54 8.81 13.03
N LEU A 497 9.76 9.19 14.29
CA LEU A 497 8.87 8.85 15.39
C LEU A 497 7.69 9.85 15.46
N ALA A 498 6.46 9.34 15.48
CA ALA A 498 5.27 10.16 15.70
C ALA A 498 5.10 10.53 17.18
N TRP A 499 4.39 11.61 17.44
CA TRP A 499 4.26 12.18 18.79
C TRP A 499 2.84 12.48 19.20
N GLY A 500 2.51 12.15 20.46
CA GLY A 500 1.22 12.47 21.06
C GLY A 500 1.34 13.49 22.17
N TRP A 501 0.38 14.40 22.28
CA TRP A 501 0.25 15.37 23.37
C TRP A 501 -1.08 15.17 24.11
N LYS A 502 -1.03 14.94 25.43
CA LYS A 502 -2.25 14.88 26.25
C LYS A 502 -2.60 16.24 26.85
N ASN A 503 -3.86 16.64 26.74
CA ASN A 503 -4.47 17.74 27.48
C ASN A 503 -5.34 17.16 28.62
N PHE A 504 -5.22 17.72 29.81
CA PHE A 504 -6.01 17.34 30.98
C PHE A 504 -6.97 18.46 31.32
N TYR A 505 -8.28 18.19 31.38
CA TYR A 505 -9.28 19.25 31.57
C TYR A 505 -9.13 19.99 32.91
N ASP A 506 -8.85 19.28 33.99
CA ASP A 506 -8.87 19.83 35.35
C ASP A 506 -7.46 19.97 35.96
N GLU A 507 -6.50 19.16 35.49
CA GLU A 507 -5.14 19.11 36.02
C GLU A 507 -4.17 20.09 35.34
N ASP A 508 -4.45 20.45 34.09
CA ASP A 508 -3.69 21.49 33.40
C ASP A 508 -4.29 22.88 33.73
N LEU A 509 -3.49 23.73 34.38
CA LEU A 509 -3.95 25.05 34.85
C LEU A 509 -3.05 26.18 34.32
N PRO A 510 -3.43 26.86 33.22
CA PRO A 510 -4.56 26.56 32.33
C PRO A 510 -4.24 25.42 31.35
N MET A 511 -5.26 24.67 30.93
CA MET A 511 -5.20 23.77 29.77
C MET A 511 -5.12 24.58 28.49
N LEU A 512 -4.32 24.12 27.51
CA LEU A 512 -4.30 24.74 26.18
C LEU A 512 -5.63 24.51 25.45
N THR A 513 -6.11 25.53 24.76
CA THR A 513 -7.15 25.38 23.74
C THR A 513 -6.63 24.60 22.53
N PRO A 514 -7.51 24.11 21.63
CA PRO A 514 -7.06 23.53 20.36
C PRO A 514 -6.13 24.45 19.57
N ALA A 515 -6.45 25.75 19.48
CA ALA A 515 -5.64 26.73 18.76
C ALA A 515 -4.26 26.93 19.41
N GLU A 516 -4.20 27.02 20.74
CA GLU A 516 -2.92 27.13 21.46
C GLU A 516 -2.12 25.83 21.37
N THR A 517 -2.76 24.65 21.43
CA THR A 517 -2.08 23.36 21.24
C THR A 517 -1.38 23.32 19.88
N MET A 518 -2.08 23.72 18.80
CA MET A 518 -1.52 23.73 17.45
C MET A 518 -0.49 24.85 17.22
N ALA A 519 -0.48 25.91 18.03
CA ALA A 519 0.44 27.03 17.89
C ALA A 519 1.70 26.91 18.77
N GLU A 520 1.57 26.31 19.96
CA GLU A 520 2.58 26.34 21.01
C GLU A 520 3.31 25.01 21.20
N VAL A 521 2.68 23.88 20.86
CA VAL A 521 3.34 22.56 20.93
C VAL A 521 4.16 22.37 19.66
N SER A 522 5.48 22.27 19.83
CA SER A 522 6.43 22.12 18.72
C SER A 522 7.49 21.07 19.06
N PRO A 523 7.76 20.06 18.21
CA PRO A 523 7.08 19.73 16.95
C PRO A 523 5.56 19.55 17.08
N LEU A 524 4.83 19.62 15.96
CA LEU A 524 3.37 19.41 15.99
C LEU A 524 3.06 17.95 16.36
N PRO A 525 2.08 17.70 17.23
CA PRO A 525 1.67 16.33 17.57
C PRO A 525 0.89 15.68 16.41
N ASP A 526 1.03 14.37 16.28
CA ASP A 526 0.22 13.49 15.41
C ASP A 526 -1.03 12.97 16.14
N LEU A 527 -1.00 12.94 17.47
CA LEU A 527 -2.11 12.57 18.35
C LEU A 527 -2.31 13.65 19.42
N VAL A 528 -3.53 14.15 19.58
CA VAL A 528 -3.90 14.97 20.74
C VAL A 528 -5.00 14.27 21.52
N THR A 529 -4.79 14.02 22.80
CA THR A 529 -5.81 13.35 23.63
C THR A 529 -6.33 14.26 24.72
N TYR A 530 -7.59 14.08 25.09
CA TYR A 530 -8.25 14.82 26.16
C TYR A 530 -8.68 13.85 27.25
N GLN A 531 -8.19 14.09 28.47
CA GLN A 531 -8.49 13.29 29.66
C GLN A 531 -9.30 14.09 30.67
#